data_AF-A0A662W3R0-F1
#
_entry.id   AF-A0A662W3R0-F1
#
_cell.length_a   1.000
_cell.length_b   1.000
_cell.length_c   1.000
_cell.angle_alpha   90.00
_cell.angle_beta   90.00
_cell.angle_gamma   90.00
#
_symmetry.space_group_name_H-M   'P 1'
#
loop_
_entity.id
_entity.type
_entity.pdbx_description
1 polymer ?
#
loop_
_entity_poly.entity_id
_entity_poly.type
_entity_poly.pdbx_seq_one_letter_code
_entity_poly.pdbx_strand_id
1 'polypeptide(L)' 'MGKKGNGKKYLAGEIDFGILGRRSVYLFRNEKREKNSNQPHYRLLIKEGDEWKEVGAFWIRESKPKEPEEEEFDFSR' A
#
# COMPACT_ATOMS: atom_id res chain seq x y z
N MET A 1 -20.43 30.66 -0.12
CA MET A 1 -19.66 29.84 -1.08
C MET A 1 -18.33 29.42 -0.46
N GLY A 2 -18.30 28.31 0.27
CA GLY A 2 -17.04 27.76 0.80
C GLY A 2 -16.43 26.80 -0.22
N LYS A 3 -15.24 27.09 -0.75
CA LYS A 3 -14.46 26.12 -1.52
C LYS A 3 -14.17 24.93 -0.60
N LYS A 4 -14.87 23.80 -0.79
CA LYS A 4 -14.46 22.51 -0.22
C LYS A 4 -13.07 22.20 -0.79
N GLY A 5 -12.04 22.49 -0.01
CA GLY A 5 -10.69 22.05 -0.33
C GLY A 5 -10.72 20.54 -0.48
N ASN A 6 -10.48 20.05 -1.69
CA ASN A 6 -10.43 18.63 -2.00
C ASN A 6 -9.11 18.08 -1.42
N GLY A 7 -9.02 18.05 -0.09
CA GLY A 7 -7.83 17.60 0.63
C GLY A 7 -7.54 16.16 0.24
N LYS A 8 -6.39 15.92 -0.37
CA LYS A 8 -5.93 14.57 -0.70
C LYS A 8 -5.85 13.78 0.60
N LYS A 9 -6.58 12.67 0.67
CA LYS A 9 -6.54 11.78 1.83
C LYS A 9 -5.25 10.96 1.80
N TYR A 10 -4.54 10.93 2.92
CA TYR A 10 -3.34 10.12 3.11
C TYR A 10 -3.41 9.43 4.47
N LEU A 11 -2.70 8.31 4.60
CA LEU A 11 -2.44 7.68 5.88
C LEU A 11 -1.04 8.10 6.33
N ALA A 12 -0.88 8.43 7.61
CA ALA A 12 0.41 8.73 8.20
C ALA A 12 0.69 7.74 9.34
N GLY A 13 1.96 7.42 9.54
CA GLY A 13 2.39 6.51 10.60
C GLY A 13 3.90 6.49 10.74
N GLU A 14 4.41 5.52 11.50
CA GLU A 14 5.84 5.26 11.62
C GLU A 14 6.14 3.86 11.13
N ILE A 15 7.22 3.72 10.35
CA ILE A 15 7.76 2.43 9.91
C ILE A 15 9.21 2.36 10.36
N ASP A 16 9.60 1.18 10.86
CA ASP A 16 11.00 0.84 11.09
C ASP A 16 11.57 0.20 9.83
N PHE A 17 12.56 0.87 9.23
CA PHE A 17 13.24 0.41 8.02
C PHE A 17 14.52 -0.41 8.35
N GLY A 18 14.67 -0.88 9.59
CA GLY A 18 15.82 -1.66 10.03
C GLY A 18 17.07 -0.79 10.14
N ILE A 19 18.05 -1.01 9.25
CA ILE A 19 19.33 -0.25 9.28
C ILE A 19 19.15 1.26 9.07
N LEU A 20 18.03 1.68 8.46
CA LEU A 20 17.70 3.10 8.26
C LEU A 20 16.92 3.69 9.46
N GLY A 21 16.54 2.85 10.42
CA GLY A 21 15.80 3.20 11.62
C GLY A 21 14.34 3.55 11.38
N ARG A 22 13.71 4.06 12.44
CA ARG A 22 12.31 4.49 12.41
C ARG A 22 12.15 5.83 11.69
N ARG A 23 11.13 5.92 10.84
CA ARG A 23 10.79 7.12 10.08
C ARG A 23 9.28 7.35 10.07
N SER A 24 8.88 8.61 10.13
CA SER A 24 7.51 9.01 9.80
C SER A 24 7.27 8.83 8.30
N VAL A 25 6.20 8.12 7.97
CA VAL A 25 5.83 7.79 6.60
C VAL A 25 4.42 8.29 6.29
N TYR A 26 4.19 8.52 5.00
CA TYR A 26 2.94 9.02 4.46
C TYR A 26 2.56 8.20 3.23
N LEU A 27 1.43 7.51 3.30
CA LEU A 27 0.90 6.68 2.22
C LEU A 27 -0.20 7.45 1.48
N PHE A 28 0.04 7.71 0.21
CA PHE A 28 -0.87 8.45 -0.66
C PHE A 28 -1.51 7.51 -1.68
N ARG A 29 -2.83 7.62 -1.87
CA ARG A 29 -3.53 6.93 -2.96
C ARG A 29 -3.16 7.55 -4.30
N ASN A 30 -2.88 6.72 -5.29
CA ASN A 30 -2.67 7.17 -6.66
C ASN A 30 -4.04 7.42 -7.34
N GLU A 31 -4.56 8.64 -7.21
CA GLU A 31 -5.91 9.02 -7.68
C GLU A 31 -6.05 9.02 -9.20
N LYS A 32 -4.97 9.35 -9.93
CA LYS A 32 -4.97 9.47 -11.40
C LYS A 32 -4.50 8.20 -12.10
N ARG A 33 -4.65 7.05 -11.46
CA ARG A 33 -4.21 5.79 -12.05
C ARG A 33 -5.01 5.46 -13.30
N GLU A 34 -4.32 5.12 -14.38
CA GLU A 34 -4.93 4.60 -15.60
C GLU A 34 -5.53 3.21 -15.36
N LYS A 35 -6.69 2.95 -15.97
CA LYS A 35 -7.34 1.63 -15.96
C LYS A 35 -6.44 0.66 -16.72
N ASN A 36 -6.21 -0.53 -16.17
CA ASN A 36 -5.33 -1.58 -16.72
C ASN A 36 -3.83 -1.22 -16.79
N SER A 37 -3.39 -0.20 -16.07
CA SER A 37 -1.97 0.13 -15.93
C SER A 37 -1.33 -0.63 -14.75
N ASN A 38 -0.03 -0.94 -14.87
CA ASN A 38 0.77 -1.48 -13.76
C ASN A 38 1.24 -0.40 -12.77
N GLN A 39 0.67 0.81 -12.84
CA GLN A 39 0.92 1.85 -11.85
C GLN A 39 0.49 1.41 -10.44
N PRO A 40 1.20 1.83 -9.38
CA PRO A 40 0.86 1.46 -8.02
C PRO A 40 -0.48 2.07 -7.58
N HIS A 41 -1.13 1.39 -6.64
CA HIS A 41 -2.35 1.86 -5.98
C HIS A 41 -2.02 2.94 -4.95
N TYR A 42 -0.90 2.78 -4.25
CA TYR A 42 -0.41 3.74 -3.27
C TYR A 42 1.09 3.94 -3.39
N ARG A 43 1.55 5.14 -3.03
CA ARG A 43 2.95 5.51 -2.91
C ARG A 43 3.25 5.88 -1.47
N LEU A 44 4.37 5.38 -0.96
CA LEU A 44 4.85 5.65 0.39
C LEU A 44 5.98 6.65 0.32
N LEU A 45 5.83 7.74 1.04
CA LEU A 45 6.77 8.83 1.09
C LEU A 45 7.26 9.05 2.52
N ILE A 46 8.51 9.49 2.64
CA ILE A 46 9.07 10.06 3.86
C ILE A 46 9.38 11.54 3.64
N LYS A 47 9.42 12.30 4.73
CA LYS A 47 9.89 13.68 4.71
C LYS A 47 11.29 13.73 5.31
N GLU A 48 12.27 14.17 4.53
CA GLU A 48 13.65 14.37 4.98
C GLU A 48 14.01 15.85 4.81
N GLY A 49 14.13 16.57 5.94
CA GLY A 49 14.22 18.03 5.92
C GLY A 49 12.98 18.65 5.29
N ASP A 50 13.17 19.40 4.20
CA ASP A 50 12.09 20.03 3.43
C ASP A 50 11.68 19.22 2.19
N GLU A 51 12.36 18.10 1.92
CA GLU A 51 12.11 17.28 0.74
C GLU A 51 11.23 16.07 1.03
N TRP A 52 10.38 15.75 0.05
CA TRP A 52 9.60 14.52 0.03
C TRP A 52 10.31 13.47 -0.81
N LYS A 53 10.56 12.28 -0.23
CA LYS A 53 11.18 11.16 -0.94
C LYS A 53 10.23 9.98 -0.99
N GLU A 54 10.04 9.43 -2.19
CA GLU A 54 9.31 8.17 -2.37
C GLU A 54 10.21 7.00 -2.02
N VAL A 55 9.73 6.12 -1.15
CA VAL A 55 10.49 4.97 -0.63
C VAL A 55 9.77 3.64 -0.80
N GLY A 56 8.55 3.66 -1.36
CA GLY A 56 7.80 2.43 -1.61
C GLY A 56 6.59 2.64 -2.49
N ALA A 57 6.17 1.55 -3.13
CA ALA A 57 5.01 1.48 -3.99
C ALA A 57 4.21 0.22 -3.65
N PHE A 58 2.89 0.36 -3.57
CA PHE A 58 1.98 -0.72 -3.14
C PHE A 58 0.95 -1.01 -4.22
N TRP A 59 0.76 -2.29 -4.51
CA TRP A 59 -0.27 -2.79 -5.41
C TRP A 59 -1.30 -3.58 -4.60
N ILE A 60 -2.58 -3.30 -4.80
CA ILE A 60 -3.63 -4.20 -4.32
C ILE A 60 -3.68 -5.36 -5.31
N ARG A 61 -3.47 -6.57 -4.81
CA ARG A 61 -3.72 -7.81 -5.56
C ARG A 61 -5.03 -8.39 -5.05
N GLU A 62 -5.92 -8.75 -5.96
CA GLU A 62 -7.09 -9.54 -5.60
C GLU A 62 -6.61 -10.95 -5.23
N SER A 63 -6.70 -11.34 -3.96
CA SER A 63 -6.47 -12.73 -3.58
C SER A 63 -7.66 -13.54 -4.07
N LYS A 64 -7.45 -14.45 -5.02
CA LYS A 64 -8.41 -15.53 -5.22
C LYS A 64 -8.44 -16.32 -3.90
N PRO A 65 -9.63 -16.59 -3.32
CA PRO A 65 -9.70 -17.50 -2.18
C PRO A 65 -9.01 -18.81 -2.58
N LYS A 66 -8.10 -19.30 -1.74
CA LYS A 66 -7.56 -20.65 -1.94
C LYS A 66 -8.75 -21.61 -1.87
N GLU A 67 -8.97 -22.37 -2.93
CA GLU A 67 -9.85 -23.53 -2.85
C GLU A 67 -9.30 -24.44 -1.73
N PRO A 68 -10.14 -24.96 -0.83
CA PRO A 68 -9.68 -25.90 0.18
C PRO A 68 -9.08 -27.11 -0.55
N GLU A 69 -7.81 -27.40 -0.30
CA GLU A 69 -7.20 -28.67 -0.71
C GLU A 69 -7.98 -29.76 0.03
N GLU A 70 -8.75 -30.57 -0.71
CA GLU A 70 -9.38 -31.77 -0.15
C GLU A 70 -8.23 -32.68 0.30
N GLU A 71 -7.99 -32.74 1.62
CA GLU A 71 -7.19 -33.80 2.21
C GLU A 71 -7.91 -35.12 1.91
N GLU A 72 -7.44 -35.85 0.89
CA GLU A 72 -7.81 -37.25 0.69
C GLU A 72 -7.36 -38.04 1.92
N PHE A 73 -8.28 -38.23 2.87
CA PHE A 73 -8.11 -39.19 3.94
C PHE A 73 -8.21 -40.59 3.34
N ASP A 74 -7.06 -41.24 3.18
CA ASP A 74 -6.97 -42.66 2.84
C ASP A 74 -7.47 -43.51 4.03
N PHE A 75 -8.68 -44.07 3.90
CA PHE A 75 -9.30 -44.96 4.88
C PHE A 75 -8.84 -46.43 4.76
N SER A 76 -7.76 -46.73 4.04
CA SER A 76 -7.33 -48.11 3.76
C SER A 76 -6.51 -48.80 4.89
N ARG A 77 -6.79 -48.55 6.17
CA ARG A 77 -6.12 -49.24 7.29
C ARG A 77 -7.08 -49.87 8.28
#